data_AF-A0A1M7CMU3-F1
#
_entry.id   AF-A0A1M7CMU3-F1
#
_cell.length_a   1.000
_cell.length_b   1.000
_cell.length_c   1.000
_cell.angle_alpha   90.00
_cell.angle_beta   90.00
_cell.angle_gamma   90.00
#
_symmetry.space_group_name_H-M   'P 1'
#
loop_
_entity.id
_entity.type
_entity.pdbx_description
1 polymer ?
#
loop_
_entity_poly.entity_id
_entity_poly.type
_entity_poly.pdbx_seq_one_letter_code
_entity_poly.pdbx_strand_id
1 'polypeptide(L)'
;MRKLIILLIALVSVCWSIPKPMESITNYNVMMIHGALGSDKGIKEDGSLAEAAQDSSFRGDGHIGKYGSENRLTYWLSKNVFEEPDSMRNVHDSYLYSWRSFTNPANSSKNNAVELGDRTWNKDKTFGQRRALVEEAQEVKASLNVSKNGKDSLYVGQVALDSIRKNPDLYRQLASRYILVGHSMGGVVSREYVQNSNYYHGDVDKIITLDSPHEGYFTFDNMELFGLRDGTNSVRITPSAKPNVVLNPESFVLYSNR
;
A
#
# COMPACT_ATOMS: atom_id res chain seq x y z
N MET A 1 14.04 -35.69 35.49
CA MET A 1 12.94 -34.81 35.04
C MET A 1 13.42 -33.47 34.48
N ARG A 2 14.19 -32.64 35.21
CA ARG A 2 14.66 -31.32 34.73
C ARG A 2 15.42 -31.34 33.39
N LYS A 3 16.32 -32.31 33.18
CA LYS A 3 17.05 -32.48 31.91
C LYS A 3 16.15 -32.85 30.72
N LEU A 4 15.07 -33.61 30.99
CA LEU A 4 14.12 -34.04 29.98
C LEU A 4 13.23 -32.88 29.51
N ILE A 5 12.84 -32.01 30.44
CA ILE A 5 12.08 -30.78 30.14
C ILE A 5 12.92 -29.81 29.29
N ILE A 6 14.19 -29.62 29.62
CA ILE A 6 15.10 -28.77 28.84
C ILE A 6 15.28 -29.32 27.42
N LEU A 7 15.45 -30.64 27.29
CA LEU A 7 15.56 -31.30 25.98
C LEU A 7 14.28 -31.09 25.15
N LEU A 8 13.10 -31.19 25.78
CA LEU A 8 11.81 -31.03 25.11
C LEU A 8 11.59 -29.57 24.66
N ILE A 9 11.95 -28.59 25.50
CA ILE A 9 11.92 -27.17 25.14
C ILE A 9 12.87 -26.89 23.99
N ALA A 10 14.11 -27.39 24.06
CA ALA A 10 15.10 -27.22 22.99
C ALA A 10 14.60 -27.85 21.67
N LEU A 11 13.98 -29.04 21.73
CA LEU A 11 13.43 -29.71 20.55
C LEU A 11 12.27 -28.91 19.94
N VAL A 12 11.37 -28.38 20.77
CA VAL A 12 10.28 -27.49 20.31
C VAL A 12 10.87 -26.21 19.70
N SER A 13 11.85 -25.57 20.35
CA SER A 13 12.50 -24.37 19.83
C SER A 13 13.22 -24.62 18.50
N VAL A 14 13.89 -25.77 18.34
CA VAL A 14 14.55 -26.16 17.08
C VAL A 14 13.52 -26.44 16.00
N CYS A 15 12.44 -27.17 16.30
CA CYS A 15 11.34 -27.41 15.36
C CYS A 15 10.61 -26.12 14.94
N TRP A 16 10.53 -25.12 15.82
CA TRP A 16 9.91 -23.82 15.52
C TRP A 16 10.86 -22.83 14.83
N SER A 17 12.17 -23.09 14.83
CA SER A 17 13.18 -22.25 14.19
C SER A 17 13.63 -22.76 12.82
N ILE A 18 13.03 -23.84 12.32
CA ILE A 18 13.19 -24.23 10.91
C ILE A 18 12.58 -23.11 10.06
N PRO A 19 13.37 -22.45 9.18
CA PRO A 19 12.85 -21.46 8.26
C PRO A 19 11.76 -22.12 7.43
N LYS A 20 10.52 -21.63 7.55
CA LYS A 20 9.45 -22.08 6.66
C LYS A 20 9.86 -21.64 5.24
N PRO A 21 9.89 -22.54 4.25
CA PRO A 21 10.20 -22.16 2.88
C PRO A 21 9.23 -21.05 2.46
N MET A 22 9.77 -20.01 1.83
CA MET A 22 8.93 -18.93 1.30
C MET A 22 8.03 -19.51 0.21
N GLU A 23 6.73 -19.23 0.32
CA GLU A 23 5.77 -19.54 -0.73
C GLU A 23 6.11 -18.73 -1.98
N SER A 24 5.75 -19.25 -3.15
CA SER A 24 5.95 -18.55 -4.43
C SER A 24 5.29 -17.17 -4.41
N ILE A 25 5.94 -16.17 -5.03
CA ILE A 25 5.40 -14.80 -5.15
C ILE A 25 4.03 -14.78 -5.84
N THR A 26 3.74 -15.80 -6.66
CA THR A 26 2.44 -16.01 -7.33
C THR A 26 1.27 -16.18 -6.35
N ASN A 27 1.54 -16.55 -5.09
CA ASN A 27 0.52 -16.69 -4.05
C ASN A 27 0.22 -15.36 -3.33
N TYR A 28 0.94 -14.29 -3.69
CA TYR A 28 0.85 -12.99 -3.06
C TYR A 28 0.31 -11.92 -4.01
N ASN A 29 -0.45 -10.98 -3.44
CA ASN A 29 -0.67 -9.68 -4.03
C ASN A 29 0.38 -8.73 -3.48
N VAL A 30 1.34 -8.33 -4.32
CA VAL A 30 2.29 -7.29 -3.95
C VAL A 30 1.65 -5.95 -4.22
N MET A 31 1.49 -5.09 -3.23
CA MET A 31 0.86 -3.78 -3.39
C MET A 31 1.89 -2.68 -3.18
N MET A 32 2.06 -1.81 -4.18
CA MET A 32 2.74 -0.54 -3.97
C MET A 32 1.77 0.46 -3.38
N ILE A 33 2.05 0.89 -2.17
CA ILE A 33 1.23 1.89 -1.50
C ILE A 33 2.04 3.16 -1.42
N HIS A 34 1.56 4.20 -2.08
CA HIS A 34 2.11 5.53 -1.90
C HIS A 34 1.19 6.38 -1.03
N GLY A 35 1.79 7.30 -0.27
CA GLY A 35 1.05 8.48 0.14
C GLY A 35 0.60 9.31 -1.05
N ALA A 36 -0.12 10.39 -0.81
CA ALA A 36 -0.29 11.38 -1.85
C ALA A 36 0.92 12.30 -1.94
N LEU A 37 1.29 12.65 -3.17
CA LEU A 37 2.21 13.74 -3.46
C LEU A 37 1.67 15.09 -2.95
N GLY A 38 0.34 15.22 -2.86
CA GLY A 38 -0.40 16.36 -2.31
C GLY A 38 -1.87 15.98 -2.10
N SER A 39 -2.58 16.72 -1.24
CA SER A 39 -3.99 16.39 -0.89
C SER A 39 -4.96 16.46 -2.07
N ASP A 40 -4.58 17.09 -3.18
CA ASP A 40 -5.35 17.25 -4.41
C ASP A 40 -4.99 16.21 -5.50
N LYS A 41 -3.95 15.40 -5.26
CA LYS A 41 -3.39 14.45 -6.23
C LYS A 41 -4.03 13.07 -6.21
N GLY A 42 -5.00 12.88 -5.32
CA GLY A 42 -5.86 11.71 -5.28
C GLY A 42 -6.91 11.69 -6.39
N ILE A 43 -7.71 10.63 -6.40
CA ILE A 43 -8.86 10.50 -7.31
C ILE A 43 -10.01 11.37 -6.79
N LYS A 44 -10.67 12.09 -7.69
CA LYS A 44 -11.87 12.88 -7.37
C LYS A 44 -13.12 12.00 -7.37
N GLU A 45 -14.14 12.43 -6.65
CA GLU A 45 -15.45 11.78 -6.65
C GLU A 45 -16.00 11.70 -8.08
N ASP A 46 -16.38 10.49 -8.48
CA ASP A 46 -16.92 10.19 -9.79
C ASP A 46 -17.69 8.87 -9.72
N GLY A 47 -19.02 8.97 -9.77
CA GLY A 47 -19.93 7.82 -9.71
C GLY A 47 -19.91 6.95 -10.96
N SER A 48 -19.24 7.38 -12.04
CA SER A 48 -19.14 6.63 -13.31
C SER A 48 -17.94 5.69 -13.37
N LEU A 49 -17.06 5.72 -12.36
CA LEU A 49 -15.87 4.87 -12.34
C LEU A 49 -16.24 3.39 -12.40
N ALA A 50 -15.66 2.69 -13.37
CA ALA A 50 -15.79 1.25 -13.51
C ALA A 50 -15.01 0.50 -12.42
N GLU A 51 -15.30 -0.79 -12.31
CA GLU A 51 -14.56 -1.71 -11.44
C GLU A 51 -13.11 -1.84 -11.91
N ALA A 52 -12.18 -2.19 -11.01
CA ALA A 52 -10.75 -2.18 -11.32
C ALA A 52 -10.38 -3.18 -12.42
N ALA A 53 -11.08 -4.31 -12.50
CA ALA A 53 -10.87 -5.30 -13.55
C ALA A 53 -11.28 -4.83 -14.95
N GLN A 54 -12.20 -3.87 -15.06
CA GLN A 54 -12.66 -3.32 -16.35
C GLN A 54 -11.88 -2.08 -16.78
N ASP A 55 -11.24 -1.42 -15.82
CA ASP A 55 -10.49 -0.19 -16.07
C ASP A 55 -9.14 -0.21 -15.35
N SER A 56 -8.15 -0.65 -16.12
CA SER A 56 -6.74 -0.74 -15.77
C SER A 56 -5.97 0.57 -16.02
N SER A 57 -6.65 1.65 -16.36
CA SER A 57 -6.00 2.95 -16.51
C SER A 57 -5.45 3.43 -15.15
N PHE A 58 -4.26 4.03 -15.19
CA PHE A 58 -3.68 4.66 -14.01
C PHE A 58 -4.51 5.87 -13.57
N ARG A 59 -4.92 5.92 -12.30
CA ARG A 59 -5.78 6.98 -11.77
C ARG A 59 -5.14 7.80 -10.64
N GLY A 60 -5.32 9.11 -10.73
CA GLY A 60 -4.69 10.10 -9.86
C GLY A 60 -3.20 10.29 -10.15
N ASP A 61 -2.58 11.24 -9.46
CA ASP A 61 -1.16 11.58 -9.60
C ASP A 61 -0.33 11.12 -8.38
N GLY A 62 -1.00 10.73 -7.29
CA GLY A 62 -0.39 10.24 -6.05
C GLY A 62 0.06 8.77 -6.10
N HIS A 63 0.59 8.29 -7.22
CA HIS A 63 1.12 6.93 -7.37
C HIS A 63 2.64 6.96 -7.64
N ILE A 64 3.36 5.88 -7.35
CA ILE A 64 4.84 5.77 -7.44
C ILE A 64 5.37 5.68 -8.90
N GLY A 65 4.52 6.02 -9.87
CA GLY A 65 4.80 5.97 -11.30
C GLY A 65 4.13 4.78 -12.02
N LYS A 66 4.01 4.89 -13.35
CA LYS A 66 3.37 3.89 -14.20
C LYS A 66 4.37 2.80 -14.61
N TYR A 67 3.93 1.56 -14.84
CA TYR A 67 4.79 0.44 -15.30
C TYR A 67 5.53 0.75 -16.61
N GLY A 68 4.97 1.60 -17.49
CA GLY A 68 5.60 1.93 -18.77
C GLY A 68 6.67 3.03 -18.70
N SER A 69 6.90 3.63 -17.53
CA SER A 69 7.89 4.71 -17.37
C SER A 69 9.17 4.13 -16.78
N GLU A 70 10.18 3.87 -17.61
CA GLU A 70 11.44 3.22 -17.21
C GLU A 70 12.16 3.90 -16.04
N ASN A 71 11.89 5.19 -15.84
CA ASN A 71 12.44 6.01 -14.75
C ASN A 71 11.64 5.94 -13.44
N ARG A 72 10.74 4.96 -13.27
CA ARG A 72 9.87 4.87 -12.09
C ARG A 72 10.16 3.63 -11.26
N LEU A 73 10.01 3.78 -9.94
CA LEU A 73 10.29 2.73 -8.96
C LEU A 73 9.41 1.49 -9.19
N THR A 74 8.14 1.67 -9.58
CA THR A 74 7.25 0.56 -9.95
C THR A 74 7.83 -0.30 -11.07
N TYR A 75 8.38 0.31 -12.13
CA TYR A 75 9.02 -0.42 -13.23
C TYR A 75 10.32 -1.09 -12.77
N TRP A 76 11.16 -0.37 -12.02
CA TRP A 76 12.41 -0.92 -11.52
C TRP A 76 12.18 -2.15 -10.62
N LEU A 77 11.18 -2.10 -9.72
CA LEU A 77 10.80 -3.23 -8.86
C LEU A 77 10.26 -4.40 -9.68
N SER A 78 9.30 -4.14 -10.57
CA SER A 78 8.73 -5.14 -11.48
C SER A 78 9.82 -5.88 -12.25
N LYS A 79 10.76 -5.15 -12.87
CA LYS A 79 11.82 -5.72 -13.72
C LYS A 79 12.98 -6.36 -12.95
N ASN A 80 13.50 -5.71 -11.92
CA ASN A 80 14.77 -6.09 -11.28
C ASN A 80 14.60 -6.85 -9.97
N VAL A 81 13.43 -6.76 -9.33
CA VAL A 81 13.17 -7.46 -8.06
C VAL A 81 12.20 -8.62 -8.27
N PHE A 82 11.13 -8.41 -9.04
CA PHE A 82 10.15 -9.45 -9.33
C PHE A 82 10.42 -10.19 -10.65
N GLU A 83 11.41 -9.72 -11.43
CA GLU A 83 11.81 -10.33 -12.71
C GLU A 83 10.63 -10.55 -13.67
N GLU A 84 9.64 -9.64 -13.62
CA GLU A 84 8.46 -9.73 -14.47
C GLU A 84 8.87 -9.60 -15.93
N PRO A 85 8.45 -10.52 -16.82
CA PRO A 85 8.72 -10.41 -18.24
C PRO A 85 8.05 -9.15 -18.79
N ASP A 86 8.65 -8.55 -19.83
CA ASP A 86 8.14 -7.31 -20.44
C ASP A 86 6.69 -7.41 -20.96
N SER A 87 6.16 -8.63 -21.15
CA SER A 87 4.77 -8.89 -21.48
C SER A 87 3.79 -8.64 -20.31
N MET A 88 4.26 -8.68 -19.06
CA MET A 88 3.46 -8.50 -17.83
C MET A 88 3.39 -7.02 -17.40
N ARG A 89 3.16 -6.12 -18.36
CA ARG A 89 3.03 -4.66 -18.11
C ARG A 89 1.57 -4.22 -17.90
N ASN A 90 0.67 -5.15 -17.60
CA ASN A 90 -0.75 -4.89 -17.35
C ASN A 90 -1.16 -5.37 -15.95
N VAL A 91 -2.29 -4.86 -15.46
CA VAL A 91 -2.78 -5.11 -14.10
C VAL A 91 -3.17 -6.56 -13.82
N HIS A 92 -3.55 -7.29 -14.86
CA HIS A 92 -4.03 -8.67 -14.73
C HIS A 92 -2.87 -9.66 -14.56
N ASP A 93 -1.74 -9.37 -15.21
CA ASP A 93 -0.60 -10.27 -15.26
C ASP A 93 0.54 -9.90 -14.30
N SER A 94 0.62 -8.64 -13.85
CA SER A 94 1.65 -8.19 -12.90
C SER A 94 1.39 -8.72 -11.49
N TYR A 95 2.46 -9.12 -10.80
CA TYR A 95 2.42 -9.44 -9.37
C TYR A 95 2.16 -8.20 -8.53
N LEU A 96 2.55 -7.04 -9.05
CA LEU A 96 2.47 -5.75 -8.42
C LEU A 96 1.12 -5.06 -8.71
N TYR A 97 0.51 -4.47 -7.70
CA TYR A 97 -0.66 -3.61 -7.81
C TYR A 97 -0.31 -2.17 -7.42
N SER A 98 -0.44 -1.22 -8.36
CA SER A 98 -0.09 0.20 -8.16
C SER A 98 -0.96 1.15 -8.98
N TRP A 99 -2.20 0.79 -9.29
CA TRP A 99 -2.93 1.36 -10.43
C TRP A 99 -3.75 2.61 -10.12
N ARG A 100 -3.90 2.96 -8.84
CA ARG A 100 -4.55 4.21 -8.48
C ARG A 100 -4.00 4.77 -7.16
N SER A 101 -4.04 6.10 -7.04
CA SER A 101 -3.83 6.78 -5.77
C SER A 101 -5.05 6.62 -4.86
N PHE A 102 -4.89 7.00 -3.59
CA PHE A 102 -6.01 7.23 -2.67
C PHE A 102 -6.96 8.33 -3.18
N THR A 103 -8.17 8.43 -2.63
CA THR A 103 -9.12 9.48 -2.99
C THR A 103 -8.80 10.80 -2.32
N ASN A 104 -9.26 11.90 -2.94
CA ASN A 104 -9.08 13.23 -2.37
C ASN A 104 -10.01 13.45 -1.16
N PRO A 105 -9.52 14.05 -0.06
CA PRO A 105 -8.12 14.42 0.17
C PRO A 105 -7.26 13.24 0.63
N ALA A 106 -6.17 12.97 -0.09
CA ALA A 106 -5.33 11.80 0.15
C ALA A 106 -4.19 12.09 1.17
N ASN A 107 -4.47 12.81 2.25
CA ASN A 107 -3.45 13.39 3.14
C ASN A 107 -3.49 12.87 4.59
N SER A 108 -4.28 11.84 4.89
CA SER A 108 -4.38 11.27 6.23
C SER A 108 -4.12 9.78 6.19
N SER A 109 -3.16 9.31 6.99
CA SER A 109 -2.85 7.89 7.08
C SER A 109 -4.06 7.06 7.53
N LYS A 110 -4.88 7.61 8.43
CA LYS A 110 -6.10 6.97 8.95
C LYS A 110 -7.16 6.79 7.87
N ASN A 111 -7.45 7.84 7.09
CA ASN A 111 -8.47 7.76 6.03
C ASN A 111 -8.00 6.84 4.91
N ASN A 112 -6.73 6.96 4.52
CA ASN A 112 -6.14 6.12 3.50
C ASN A 112 -6.06 4.65 3.96
N ALA A 113 -5.90 4.36 5.25
CA ALA A 113 -5.94 2.99 5.76
C ALA A 113 -7.34 2.37 5.69
N VAL A 114 -8.39 3.15 5.93
CA VAL A 114 -9.78 2.72 5.70
C VAL A 114 -9.99 2.43 4.22
N GLU A 115 -9.56 3.32 3.33
CA GLU A 115 -9.64 3.07 1.88
C GLU A 115 -8.79 1.89 1.42
N LEU A 116 -7.65 1.63 2.07
CA LEU A 116 -6.81 0.50 1.76
C LEU A 116 -7.53 -0.82 2.06
N GLY A 117 -8.15 -0.94 3.24
CA GLY A 117 -8.57 -2.24 3.78
C GLY A 117 -10.07 -2.44 4.01
N ASP A 118 -10.84 -1.39 4.31
CA ASP A 118 -12.25 -1.50 4.66
C ASP A 118 -13.09 -1.75 3.40
N ARG A 119 -13.56 -2.99 3.23
CA ARG A 119 -14.40 -3.40 2.09
C ARG A 119 -15.74 -2.66 2.01
N THR A 120 -16.10 -1.87 3.03
CA THR A 120 -17.29 -1.01 3.03
C THR A 120 -16.99 0.46 2.68
N TRP A 121 -15.72 0.81 2.42
CA TRP A 121 -15.25 2.17 2.19
C TRP A 121 -16.08 2.95 1.15
N ASN A 122 -16.43 2.34 0.01
CA ASN A 122 -17.23 2.96 -1.07
C ASN A 122 -18.63 2.32 -1.20
N LYS A 123 -19.26 1.97 -0.07
CA LYS A 123 -20.61 1.36 -0.06
C LYS A 123 -21.71 2.23 -0.68
N ASP A 124 -21.53 3.54 -0.62
CA ASP A 124 -22.44 4.57 -1.16
C ASP A 124 -22.23 4.81 -2.66
N LYS A 125 -21.18 4.22 -3.25
CA LYS A 125 -20.80 4.33 -4.67
C LYS A 125 -20.42 5.75 -5.09
N THR A 126 -19.91 6.55 -4.16
CA THR A 126 -19.37 7.89 -4.45
C THR A 126 -18.25 7.84 -5.48
N PHE A 127 -17.46 6.75 -5.48
CA PHE A 127 -16.41 6.47 -6.47
C PHE A 127 -16.81 5.34 -7.42
N GLY A 128 -18.09 5.29 -7.81
CA GLY A 128 -18.62 4.31 -8.77
C GLY A 128 -18.53 2.88 -8.27
N GLN A 129 -17.98 1.97 -9.08
CA GLN A 129 -17.78 0.57 -8.73
C GLN A 129 -16.40 0.28 -8.11
N ARG A 130 -15.62 1.33 -7.76
CA ARG A 130 -14.31 1.15 -7.09
C ARG A 130 -14.47 0.60 -5.68
N ARG A 131 -13.41 -0.05 -5.20
CA ARG A 131 -13.41 -0.78 -3.91
C ARG A 131 -12.17 -0.43 -3.11
N ALA A 132 -12.09 -1.00 -1.91
CA ALA A 132 -10.87 -0.92 -1.12
C ALA A 132 -9.69 -1.47 -1.93
N LEU A 133 -8.50 -0.86 -1.80
CA LEU A 133 -7.35 -1.21 -2.66
C LEU A 133 -6.97 -2.70 -2.56
N VAL A 134 -7.08 -3.31 -1.37
CA VAL A 134 -6.83 -4.76 -1.23
C VAL A 134 -7.83 -5.58 -2.04
N GLU A 135 -9.10 -5.18 -2.04
CA GLU A 135 -10.14 -5.88 -2.80
C GLU A 135 -9.95 -5.70 -4.30
N GLU A 136 -9.60 -4.50 -4.76
CA GLU A 136 -9.30 -4.26 -6.18
C GLU A 136 -8.10 -5.09 -6.66
N ALA A 137 -7.05 -5.24 -5.83
CA ALA A 137 -5.89 -6.07 -6.17
C ALA A 137 -6.25 -7.56 -6.37
N GLN A 138 -7.29 -8.03 -5.69
CA GLN A 138 -7.87 -9.37 -5.92
C GLN A 138 -8.78 -9.38 -7.14
N GLU A 139 -9.63 -8.37 -7.28
CA GLU A 139 -10.62 -8.23 -8.35
C GLU A 139 -9.96 -8.32 -9.73
N VAL A 140 -8.85 -7.61 -9.92
CA VAL A 140 -8.14 -7.58 -11.21
C VAL A 140 -7.53 -8.93 -11.60
N LYS A 141 -7.24 -9.81 -10.65
CA LYS A 141 -6.72 -11.17 -10.88
C LYS A 141 -7.81 -12.23 -10.88
N ALA A 142 -9.04 -11.88 -10.49
CA ALA A 142 -10.14 -12.82 -10.36
C ALA A 142 -10.64 -13.23 -11.75
N SER A 143 -10.48 -14.51 -12.07
CA SER A 143 -10.99 -15.12 -13.28
C SER A 143 -11.55 -16.52 -12.96
N LEU A 144 -12.66 -16.88 -13.57
CA LEU A 144 -13.33 -18.16 -13.33
C LEU A 144 -13.91 -18.70 -14.63
N ASN A 145 -13.40 -19.85 -15.08
CA ASN A 145 -13.98 -20.60 -16.18
C ASN A 145 -15.06 -21.54 -15.66
N VAL A 146 -16.28 -21.38 -16.18
CA VAL A 146 -17.42 -22.26 -15.85
C VAL A 146 -17.86 -22.95 -17.12
N SER A 147 -17.78 -24.29 -17.12
CA SER A 147 -18.36 -25.11 -18.19
C SER A 147 -19.75 -25.56 -17.79
N LYS A 148 -20.77 -25.19 -18.56
CA LYS A 148 -22.16 -25.65 -18.36
C LYS A 148 -22.75 -26.11 -19.67
N ASN A 149 -23.21 -27.36 -19.72
CA ASN A 149 -23.80 -27.98 -20.91
C ASN A 149 -22.91 -27.89 -22.17
N GLY A 150 -21.59 -28.04 -21.99
CA GLY A 150 -20.62 -27.97 -23.09
C GLY A 150 -20.34 -26.56 -23.63
N LYS A 151 -20.83 -25.50 -22.96
CA LYS A 151 -20.43 -24.12 -23.22
C LYS A 151 -19.55 -23.61 -22.08
N ASP A 152 -18.37 -23.14 -22.45
CA ASP A 152 -17.44 -22.51 -21.53
C ASP A 152 -17.73 -21.00 -21.47
N SER A 153 -17.88 -20.49 -20.26
CA SER A 153 -18.04 -19.06 -19.99
C SER A 153 -16.94 -18.60 -19.04
N LEU A 154 -16.24 -17.53 -19.41
CA LEU A 154 -15.23 -16.88 -18.58
C LEU A 154 -15.89 -15.72 -17.83
N TYR A 155 -15.90 -15.81 -16.50
CA TYR A 155 -16.23 -14.69 -15.62
C TYR A 155 -14.93 -14.01 -15.17
N VAL A 156 -14.94 -12.69 -15.10
CA VAL A 156 -13.81 -11.86 -14.63
C VAL A 156 -14.28 -10.82 -13.63
N GLY A 157 -13.35 -10.20 -12.91
CA GLY A 157 -13.63 -9.05 -12.04
C GLY A 157 -14.45 -9.43 -10.81
N GLN A 158 -15.36 -8.54 -10.37
CA GLN A 158 -16.07 -8.73 -9.11
C GLN A 158 -16.96 -9.98 -9.12
N VAL A 159 -17.60 -10.29 -10.25
CA VAL A 159 -18.46 -11.46 -10.38
C VAL A 159 -17.66 -12.75 -10.16
N ALA A 160 -16.44 -12.82 -10.70
CA ALA A 160 -15.54 -13.93 -10.46
C ALA A 160 -15.06 -13.97 -9.01
N LEU A 161 -14.66 -12.82 -8.45
CA LEU A 161 -14.19 -12.72 -7.06
C LEU A 161 -15.23 -13.19 -6.04
N ASP A 162 -16.47 -12.74 -6.19
CA ASP A 162 -17.59 -13.13 -5.33
C ASP A 162 -17.90 -14.64 -5.44
N SER A 163 -17.75 -15.19 -6.65
CA SER A 163 -17.94 -16.63 -6.89
C SER A 163 -16.81 -17.44 -6.25
N ILE A 164 -15.56 -17.02 -6.38
CA ILE A 164 -14.38 -17.66 -5.76
C ILE A 164 -14.52 -17.64 -4.23
N ARG A 165 -14.88 -16.50 -3.63
CA ARG A 165 -15.02 -16.36 -2.18
C ARG A 165 -16.10 -17.25 -1.56
N LYS A 166 -17.14 -17.59 -2.33
CA LYS A 166 -18.22 -18.50 -1.89
C LYS A 166 -17.83 -19.98 -1.95
N ASN A 167 -16.75 -20.32 -2.66
CA ASN A 167 -16.32 -21.69 -2.91
C ASN A 167 -14.90 -21.92 -2.34
N PRO A 168 -14.76 -22.53 -1.14
CA PRO A 168 -13.46 -22.71 -0.47
C PRO A 168 -12.40 -23.40 -1.34
N ASP A 169 -12.81 -24.32 -2.21
CA ASP A 169 -11.92 -25.05 -3.12
C ASP A 169 -11.27 -24.16 -4.17
N LEU A 170 -11.96 -23.07 -4.56
CA LEU A 170 -11.46 -22.09 -5.52
C LEU A 170 -10.57 -21.04 -4.85
N TYR A 171 -10.61 -20.91 -3.52
CA TYR A 171 -9.86 -19.88 -2.79
C TYR A 171 -8.34 -20.00 -2.97
N ARG A 172 -7.83 -21.20 -3.26
CA ARG A 172 -6.40 -21.45 -3.55
C ARG A 172 -5.97 -20.94 -4.92
N GLN A 173 -6.90 -20.60 -5.80
CA GLN A 173 -6.62 -20.15 -7.16
C GLN A 173 -6.34 -18.65 -7.23
N LEU A 174 -6.69 -17.90 -6.18
CA LEU A 174 -6.49 -16.46 -6.10
C LEU A 174 -5.53 -16.14 -4.96
N ALA A 175 -4.52 -15.34 -5.26
CA ALA A 175 -3.66 -14.77 -4.23
C ALA A 175 -4.53 -14.02 -3.21
N SER A 176 -4.48 -14.47 -1.96
CA SER A 176 -5.29 -13.94 -0.86
C SER A 176 -4.49 -13.23 0.22
N ARG A 177 -3.16 -13.38 0.18
CA ARG A 177 -2.22 -12.75 1.12
C ARG A 177 -1.51 -11.60 0.44
N TYR A 178 -1.16 -10.57 1.21
CA TYR A 178 -0.57 -9.34 0.71
C TYR A 178 0.86 -9.14 1.21
N ILE A 179 1.70 -8.64 0.32
CA ILE A 179 2.97 -7.99 0.65
C ILE A 179 2.78 -6.51 0.35
N LEU A 180 2.82 -5.68 1.40
CA LEU A 180 2.65 -4.24 1.27
C LEU A 180 4.03 -3.59 1.13
N VAL A 181 4.26 -2.89 0.02
CA VAL A 181 5.45 -2.09 -0.20
C VAL A 181 5.05 -0.62 -0.11
N GLY A 182 5.19 -0.06 1.08
CA GLY A 182 4.79 1.31 1.39
C GLY A 182 5.93 2.30 1.19
N HIS A 183 5.70 3.35 0.41
CA HIS A 183 6.65 4.46 0.25
C HIS A 183 6.08 5.77 0.79
N SER A 184 6.91 6.58 1.46
CA SER A 184 6.48 7.82 2.13
C SER A 184 5.34 7.53 3.12
N MET A 185 4.25 8.31 3.12
CA MET A 185 3.09 8.04 3.97
C MET A 185 2.48 6.65 3.72
N GLY A 186 2.73 6.01 2.57
CA GLY A 186 2.25 4.67 2.28
C GLY A 186 2.73 3.59 3.26
N GLY A 187 3.93 3.72 3.83
CA GLY A 187 4.39 2.82 4.89
C GLY A 187 3.66 3.03 6.21
N VAL A 188 3.30 4.27 6.53
CA VAL A 188 2.48 4.62 7.70
C VAL A 188 1.04 4.13 7.52
N VAL A 189 0.47 4.29 6.32
CA VAL A 189 -0.86 3.76 5.96
C VAL A 189 -0.90 2.24 6.08
N SER A 190 0.13 1.55 5.56
CA SER A 190 0.24 0.09 5.64
C SER A 190 0.26 -0.38 7.11
N ARG A 191 0.99 0.34 7.97
CA ARG A 191 1.04 0.06 9.41
C ARG A 191 -0.30 0.32 10.09
N GLU A 192 -0.94 1.46 9.81
CA GLU A 192 -2.26 1.81 10.35
C GLU A 192 -3.31 0.75 9.99
N TYR A 193 -3.30 0.27 8.74
CA TYR A 193 -4.20 -0.79 8.29
C TYR A 193 -4.06 -2.07 9.12
N VAL A 194 -2.84 -2.63 9.25
CA VAL A 194 -2.66 -3.90 9.98
C VAL A 194 -2.86 -3.78 11.49
N GLN A 195 -2.79 -2.56 12.03
CA GLN A 195 -3.02 -2.30 13.46
C GLN A 195 -4.51 -2.17 13.81
N ASN A 196 -5.38 -1.97 12.82
CA ASN A 196 -6.79 -1.70 13.05
C ASN A 196 -7.66 -2.95 12.91
N SER A 197 -8.04 -3.56 14.04
CA SER A 197 -8.85 -4.78 14.05
C SER A 197 -10.26 -4.65 13.48
N ASN A 198 -10.77 -3.43 13.24
CA ASN A 198 -12.12 -3.24 12.73
C ASN A 198 -12.25 -3.63 11.25
N TYR A 199 -11.17 -3.50 10.49
CA TYR A 199 -11.16 -3.76 9.04
C TYR A 199 -9.92 -4.53 8.56
N TYR A 200 -8.97 -4.83 9.45
CA TYR A 200 -7.89 -5.76 9.14
C TYR A 200 -8.40 -7.21 9.17
N HIS A 201 -8.06 -7.99 8.15
CA HIS A 201 -8.56 -9.36 7.97
C HIS A 201 -7.49 -10.44 8.17
N GLY A 202 -6.32 -10.10 8.71
CA GLY A 202 -5.24 -11.07 8.91
C GLY A 202 -4.58 -11.52 7.61
N ASP A 203 -4.71 -10.73 6.56
CA ASP A 203 -4.35 -11.04 5.18
C ASP A 203 -2.99 -10.45 4.76
N VAL A 204 -2.29 -9.71 5.63
CA VAL A 204 -0.97 -9.13 5.34
C VAL A 204 0.15 -9.95 5.98
N ASP A 205 1.11 -10.38 5.16
CA ASP A 205 2.26 -11.18 5.60
C ASP A 205 3.48 -10.35 5.92
N LYS A 206 3.69 -9.31 5.11
CA LYS A 206 4.89 -8.50 5.14
C LYS A 206 4.54 -7.06 4.80
N ILE A 207 5.18 -6.15 5.52
CA ILE A 207 5.24 -4.74 5.19
C ILE A 207 6.69 -4.40 4.97
N ILE A 208 6.98 -3.85 3.80
CA ILE A 208 8.28 -3.29 3.42
C ILE A 208 8.06 -1.79 3.33
N THR A 209 8.83 -1.01 4.08
CA THR A 209 8.72 0.44 4.07
C THR A 209 9.94 1.07 3.41
N LEU A 210 9.67 2.04 2.54
CA LEU A 210 10.66 2.80 1.80
C LEU A 210 10.48 4.27 2.20
N ASP A 211 11.51 4.86 2.81
CA ASP A 211 11.52 6.28 3.20
C ASP A 211 10.20 6.76 3.86
N SER A 212 9.66 5.95 4.78
CA SER A 212 8.37 6.19 5.40
C SER A 212 8.53 6.92 6.73
N PRO A 213 7.85 8.07 6.93
CA PRO A 213 8.05 8.90 8.11
C PRO A 213 7.27 8.37 9.33
N HIS A 214 7.75 7.28 9.92
CA HIS A 214 7.08 6.59 11.04
C HIS A 214 6.98 7.43 12.31
N GLU A 215 7.88 8.41 12.49
CA GLU A 215 7.89 9.35 13.61
C GLU A 215 7.38 10.75 13.20
N GLY A 216 6.77 10.85 12.02
CA GLY A 216 6.51 12.12 11.35
C GLY A 216 7.71 12.57 10.51
N TYR A 217 7.52 13.65 9.76
CA TYR A 217 8.57 14.29 8.98
C TYR A 217 8.44 15.80 9.15
N PHE A 218 9.57 16.50 9.28
CA PHE A 218 9.60 17.94 9.28
C PHE A 218 9.69 18.45 7.84
N THR A 219 8.55 18.73 7.20
CA THR A 219 8.52 19.51 5.95
C THR A 219 8.53 21.01 6.30
N PHE A 220 9.51 21.75 5.79
CA PHE A 220 9.59 23.20 5.93
C PHE A 220 8.63 23.91 4.96
N ASP A 221 7.32 23.90 5.25
CA ASP A 221 6.36 24.71 4.48
C ASP A 221 6.28 26.14 5.07
N ASN A 222 6.71 27.14 4.27
CA ASN A 222 6.64 28.58 4.55
C ASN A 222 7.59 29.14 5.65
N MET A 223 8.89 28.90 5.54
CA MET A 223 9.89 29.65 6.31
C MET A 223 10.88 30.36 5.40
N GLU A 224 11.06 31.67 5.60
CA GLU A 224 12.20 32.42 5.06
C GLU A 224 13.47 32.01 5.84
N LEU A 225 14.45 31.44 5.13
CA LEU A 225 15.76 31.11 5.67
C LEU A 225 16.60 32.39 5.81
N PHE A 226 16.64 33.00 6.99
CA PHE A 226 17.55 34.11 7.27
C PHE A 226 18.93 33.62 7.73
N GLY A 227 19.84 33.48 6.76
CA GLY A 227 21.28 33.57 6.95
C GLY A 227 21.99 32.33 7.50
N LEU A 228 22.99 31.86 6.76
CA LEU A 228 24.11 31.09 7.32
C LEU A 228 25.04 32.10 8.00
N ARG A 229 25.32 31.93 9.30
CA ARG A 229 26.35 32.72 9.98
C ARG A 229 27.69 32.05 9.72
N ASP A 230 28.57 32.73 8.98
CA ASP A 230 29.93 32.23 8.69
C ASP A 230 30.61 31.74 9.97
N GLY A 231 31.14 30.51 9.91
CA GLY A 231 31.84 29.86 11.02
C GLY A 231 30.96 29.06 11.99
N THR A 232 29.68 28.80 11.68
CA THR A 232 28.81 27.95 12.52
C THR A 232 28.09 26.85 11.72
N ASN A 233 27.95 25.66 12.31
CA ASN A 233 27.10 24.56 11.79
C ASN A 233 25.65 24.68 12.28
N SER A 234 25.19 25.88 12.65
CA SER A 234 23.87 26.10 13.24
C SER A 234 22.97 26.87 12.28
N VAL A 235 21.78 26.34 12.05
CA VAL A 235 20.70 27.06 11.36
C VAL A 235 19.76 27.63 12.42
N ARG A 236 19.58 28.95 12.44
CA ARG A 236 18.60 29.61 13.30
C ARG A 236 17.29 29.73 12.54
N ILE A 237 16.24 29.14 13.10
CA ILE A 237 14.89 29.19 12.55
C ILE A 237 14.07 30.15 13.41
N THR A 238 13.47 31.15 12.78
CA THR A 238 12.51 32.05 13.44
C THR A 238 11.16 31.89 12.75
N PRO A 239 10.15 31.29 13.39
CA PRO A 239 8.83 31.17 12.78
C PRO A 239 8.19 32.56 12.62
N SER A 240 7.64 32.87 11.45
CA SER A 240 6.77 34.03 11.24
C SER A 240 5.31 33.62 11.43
N ALA A 241 4.60 34.25 12.37
CA ALA A 241 3.17 34.01 12.55
C ALA A 241 2.34 34.78 11.52
N LYS A 242 1.19 34.21 11.13
CA LYS A 242 0.14 34.98 10.44
C LYS A 242 -0.39 36.09 11.36
N PRO A 243 -0.98 37.18 10.83
CA PRO A 243 -1.63 38.20 11.64
C PRO A 243 -2.61 37.55 12.62
N ASN A 244 -2.53 37.92 13.91
CA ASN A 244 -3.36 37.43 15.02
C ASN A 244 -2.98 36.07 15.65
N VAL A 245 -1.77 35.54 15.41
CA VAL A 245 -1.25 34.39 16.17
C VAL A 245 -0.12 34.85 17.09
N VAL A 246 -0.33 34.71 18.41
CA VAL A 246 0.74 34.90 19.40
C VAL A 246 1.57 33.63 19.46
N LEU A 247 2.78 33.67 18.93
CA LEU A 247 3.76 32.59 19.10
C LEU A 247 4.44 32.79 20.46
N ASN A 248 4.43 31.77 21.31
CA ASN A 248 5.35 31.68 22.45
C ASN A 248 6.69 31.18 21.91
N PRO A 249 7.75 32.01 21.84
CA PRO A 249 8.98 31.62 21.17
C PRO A 249 9.88 30.89 22.16
N GLU A 250 9.83 29.56 22.16
CA GLU A 250 11.04 28.80 22.45
C GLU A 250 11.74 28.57 21.12
N SER A 251 12.79 29.36 20.88
CA SER A 251 13.62 29.19 19.70
C SER A 251 14.39 27.87 19.83
N PHE A 252 14.14 26.92 18.94
CA PHE A 252 14.92 25.68 18.88
C PHE A 252 16.17 25.92 18.04
N VAL A 253 17.34 25.57 18.59
CA VAL A 253 18.61 25.55 17.87
C VAL A 253 18.87 24.13 17.44
N LEU A 254 18.89 23.87 16.14
CA LEU A 254 19.30 22.58 15.60
C LEU A 254 20.83 22.57 15.50
N TYR A 255 21.45 21.61 16.17
CA TYR A 255 22.86 21.28 15.98
C TYR A 255 22.95 20.12 15.00
N SER A 256 23.76 20.28 13.94
CA SER A 256 24.27 19.15 13.19
C SER A 256 25.54 18.66 13.90
N ASN A 257 25.46 17.51 14.56
CA ASN A 257 26.66 16.78 14.95
C ASN A 257 27.19 16.07 13.70
N ARG A 258 28.44 16.35 13.35
CA ARG A 258 29.24 15.48 12.48
C ARG A 258 29.72 14.28 13.27
#